data_AF-A0A1C6IT97-F1
#
_entry.id   AF-A0A1C6IT97-F1
#
_cell.length_a   1.000
_cell.length_b   1.000
_cell.length_c   1.000
_cell.angle_alpha   90.00
_cell.angle_beta   90.00
_cell.angle_gamma   90.00
#
_symmetry.space_group_name_H-M   'P 1'
#
loop_
_entity.id
_entity.type
_entity.pdbx_description
1 polymer ?
#
loop_
_entity_poly.entity_id
_entity_poly.type
_entity_poly.pdbx_seq_one_letter_code
_entity_poly.pdbx_strand_id
1 'polypeptide(L)'
;MKKTIFFDVDNTLVCREKNIISDHTIKAINMCKNNGVNVAIATGRSLAMVKQENLYKMFNTIVSANGSLITVKDKVIYKKYMKQESVQDIVQYFEENDIPYCLHMLDKSVGKTEYQWVKEFSMKYNMKIEKLEDVVLKNISKYEVFQINANIKSKDISKIMKKYSIFKFVELVDIKEGYDIFNSECNKGSAIKYIRNSINDKNIKYYAFGDGFNDLEMFEEVDYSVAMGNGCDELKKRADLVTDNINDHGVYNALKALKII
;
A
#
# COMPACT_ATOMS: atom_id res chain seq x y z
N MET A 1 27.96 -0.60 8.30
CA MET A 1 26.64 -0.53 8.97
C MET A 1 25.58 -0.99 7.99
N LYS A 2 24.69 -1.91 8.39
CA LYS A 2 23.66 -2.46 7.50
C LYS A 2 22.58 -1.41 7.25
N LYS A 3 21.93 -1.45 6.08
CA LYS A 3 20.83 -0.55 5.74
C LYS A 3 19.64 -1.34 5.22
N THR A 4 18.44 -0.92 5.60
CA THR A 4 17.18 -1.38 5.00
C THR A 4 16.39 -0.16 4.55
N ILE A 5 15.87 -0.18 3.33
CA ILE A 5 15.08 0.92 2.78
C ILE A 5 13.69 0.41 2.44
N PHE A 6 12.67 1.09 2.94
CA PHE A 6 11.28 0.93 2.56
C PHE A 6 10.91 2.01 1.56
N PHE A 7 10.39 1.61 0.41
CA PHE A 7 9.89 2.51 -0.61
C PHE A 7 8.37 2.38 -0.70
N ASP A 8 7.65 3.49 -0.65
CA ASP A 8 6.32 3.51 -1.23
C ASP A 8 6.37 3.21 -2.74
N VAL A 9 5.25 2.76 -3.29
CA VAL A 9 5.12 2.40 -4.70
C VAL A 9 4.60 3.56 -5.53
N ASP A 10 3.41 4.06 -5.24
CA ASP A 10 2.69 4.97 -6.15
C ASP A 10 3.24 6.38 -6.00
N ASN A 11 3.63 7.02 -7.10
CA ASN A 11 4.27 8.34 -7.11
C ASN A 11 5.59 8.44 -6.32
N THR A 12 6.11 7.32 -5.80
CA THR A 12 7.46 7.18 -5.26
C THR A 12 8.36 6.34 -6.18
N LEU A 13 8.00 5.08 -6.45
CA LEU A 13 8.71 4.23 -7.41
C LEU A 13 8.06 4.22 -8.80
N VAL A 14 6.73 4.22 -8.86
CA VAL A 14 5.91 4.14 -10.06
C VAL A 14 5.28 5.50 -10.31
N CYS A 15 5.56 6.12 -11.46
CA CYS A 15 4.82 7.31 -11.89
C CYS A 15 3.39 6.89 -12.21
N ARG A 16 2.42 7.30 -11.39
CA ARG A 16 1.06 6.76 -11.49
C ARG A 16 0.34 7.21 -12.76
N GLU A 17 0.56 8.46 -13.17
CA GLU A 17 0.00 9.03 -14.40
C GLU A 17 0.36 8.21 -15.64
N LYS A 18 1.62 7.78 -15.71
CA LYS A 18 2.17 7.02 -16.86
C LYS A 18 2.15 5.51 -16.65
N ASN A 19 1.91 5.06 -15.42
CA ASN A 19 2.04 3.68 -14.96
C ASN A 19 3.40 3.04 -15.32
N ILE A 20 4.51 3.78 -15.13
CA ILE A 20 5.87 3.32 -15.44
C ILE A 20 6.83 3.57 -14.27
N ILE A 21 7.89 2.76 -14.19
CA ILE A 21 9.05 3.00 -13.34
C ILE A 21 10.17 3.53 -14.22
N SER A 22 10.84 4.60 -13.79
CA SER A 22 11.96 5.15 -14.54
C SER A 22 13.19 4.23 -14.52
N ASP A 23 13.97 4.21 -15.61
CA ASP A 23 15.23 3.46 -15.66
C ASP A 23 16.21 3.91 -14.57
N HIS A 24 16.18 5.19 -14.18
CA HIS A 24 16.99 5.73 -13.09
C HIS A 24 16.59 5.13 -11.74
N THR A 25 15.29 4.96 -11.49
CA THR A 25 14.78 4.29 -10.28
C THR A 25 15.21 2.82 -10.27
N ILE A 26 15.03 2.09 -11.38
CA ILE A 26 15.46 0.67 -11.49
C ILE A 26 16.96 0.55 -11.23
N LYS A 27 17.77 1.42 -11.86
CA LYS A 27 19.21 1.50 -11.67
C LYS A 27 19.56 1.76 -10.20
N ALA A 28 18.90 2.71 -9.55
CA ALA A 28 19.13 3.04 -8.14
C ALA A 28 18.87 1.84 -7.22
N ILE A 29 17.74 1.15 -7.42
CA ILE A 29 17.38 -0.04 -6.63
C ILE A 29 18.41 -1.16 -6.82
N ASN A 30 18.91 -1.37 -8.03
CA ASN A 30 19.96 -2.36 -8.29
C ASN A 30 21.30 -1.97 -7.66
N MET A 31 21.68 -0.69 -7.70
CA MET A 31 22.89 -0.19 -7.01
C MET A 31 22.79 -0.38 -5.49
N CYS A 32 21.63 -0.11 -4.88
CA CYS A 32 21.39 -0.40 -3.46
C CYS A 32 21.66 -1.87 -3.13
N LYS A 33 21.09 -2.81 -3.90
CA LYS A 33 21.32 -4.24 -3.70
C LYS A 33 22.79 -4.64 -3.84
N ASN A 34 23.47 -4.11 -4.85
CA ASN A 34 24.90 -4.37 -5.08
C ASN A 34 25.77 -3.85 -3.92
N ASN A 35 25.34 -2.76 -3.27
CA ASN A 35 25.98 -2.20 -2.08
C ASN A 35 25.57 -2.91 -0.78
N GLY A 36 24.87 -4.06 -0.86
CA GLY A 36 24.43 -4.85 0.30
C GLY A 36 23.30 -4.21 1.10
N VAL A 37 22.54 -3.28 0.49
CA VAL A 37 21.37 -2.65 1.11
C VAL A 37 20.15 -3.53 0.90
N ASN A 38 19.43 -3.82 1.97
CA ASN A 38 18.13 -4.49 1.88
C ASN A 38 17.09 -3.49 1.37
N VAL A 39 16.39 -3.84 0.29
CA VAL A 39 15.31 -3.00 -0.27
C VAL A 39 13.97 -3.72 -0.11
N ALA A 40 12.97 -2.97 0.31
CA ALA A 40 11.61 -3.43 0.55
C ALA A 40 10.61 -2.40 0.01
N ILE A 41 9.38 -2.83 -0.27
CA ILE A 41 8.27 -1.92 -0.55
C ILE A 41 7.30 -1.86 0.62
N ALA A 42 6.70 -0.70 0.83
CA ALA A 42 5.60 -0.47 1.77
C ALA A 42 4.49 0.31 1.08
N THR A 43 3.40 -0.37 0.71
CA THR A 43 2.38 0.18 -0.20
C THR A 43 0.96 0.00 0.33
N GLY A 44 0.08 0.91 -0.08
CA GLY A 44 -1.37 0.76 0.07
C GLY A 44 -1.95 -0.32 -0.85
N ARG A 45 -1.27 -0.66 -1.95
CA ARG A 45 -1.70 -1.72 -2.86
C ARG A 45 -1.81 -3.07 -2.12
N SER A 46 -2.85 -3.84 -2.42
CA SER A 46 -2.97 -5.23 -1.95
C SER A 46 -1.88 -6.12 -2.57
N LEU A 47 -1.54 -7.24 -1.93
CA LEU A 47 -0.54 -8.17 -2.49
C LEU A 47 -0.96 -8.70 -3.88
N ALA A 48 -2.25 -8.89 -4.11
CA ALA A 48 -2.80 -9.26 -5.41
C ALA A 48 -2.48 -8.22 -6.50
N MET A 49 -2.54 -6.92 -6.17
CA MET A 49 -2.17 -5.84 -7.09
C MET A 49 -0.66 -5.83 -7.35
N VAL A 50 0.14 -5.93 -6.28
CA VAL A 50 1.61 -5.88 -6.42
C VAL A 50 2.13 -7.04 -7.26
N LYS A 51 1.62 -8.26 -7.07
CA LYS A 51 2.07 -9.47 -7.79
C LYS A 51 1.91 -9.40 -9.32
N GLN A 52 1.04 -8.52 -9.82
CA GLN A 52 0.81 -8.34 -11.26
C GLN A 52 1.83 -7.40 -11.90
N GLU A 53 2.56 -6.63 -11.09
CA GLU A 53 3.50 -5.63 -11.56
C GLU A 53 4.91 -6.20 -11.74
N ASN A 54 5.63 -5.70 -12.74
CA ASN A 54 7.03 -6.07 -12.97
C ASN A 54 7.93 -5.75 -11.76
N LEU A 55 7.55 -4.75 -10.97
CA LEU A 55 8.27 -4.32 -9.77
C LEU A 55 8.28 -5.38 -8.67
N TYR A 56 7.31 -6.30 -8.65
CA TYR A 56 7.21 -7.36 -7.64
C TYR A 56 8.52 -8.14 -7.50
N LYS A 57 9.10 -8.54 -8.63
CA LYS A 57 10.33 -9.34 -8.69
C LYS A 57 11.58 -8.56 -8.26
N MET A 58 11.47 -7.24 -8.12
CA MET A 58 12.56 -6.39 -7.68
C MET A 58 12.72 -6.39 -6.15
N PHE A 59 11.75 -6.87 -5.38
CA PHE A 59 11.79 -6.77 -3.92
C PHE A 59 11.55 -8.11 -3.24
N ASN A 60 12.37 -8.44 -2.25
CA ASN A 60 12.18 -9.65 -1.45
C ASN A 60 11.17 -9.42 -0.33
N THR A 61 11.05 -8.20 0.19
CA THR A 61 10.16 -7.87 1.30
C THR A 61 9.08 -6.91 0.81
N ILE A 62 7.83 -7.26 1.06
CA ILE A 62 6.66 -6.51 0.63
C ILE A 62 5.75 -6.31 1.83
N VAL A 63 5.57 -5.06 2.22
CA VAL A 63 4.51 -4.61 3.11
C VAL A 63 3.38 -4.12 2.22
N SER A 64 2.22 -4.78 2.28
CA SER A 64 1.07 -4.54 1.40
C SER A 64 -0.21 -4.30 2.20
N ALA A 65 -1.26 -3.82 1.51
CA ALA A 65 -2.56 -3.50 2.09
C ALA A 65 -2.44 -2.58 3.31
N ASN A 66 -1.68 -1.49 3.16
CA ASN A 66 -1.38 -0.52 4.22
C ASN A 66 -0.84 -1.18 5.50
N GLY A 67 0.03 -2.19 5.38
CA GLY A 67 0.65 -2.86 6.53
C GLY A 67 -0.10 -4.07 7.06
N SER A 68 -1.26 -4.41 6.48
CA SER A 68 -2.05 -5.59 6.90
C SER A 68 -1.38 -6.93 6.56
N LEU A 69 -0.41 -6.94 5.65
CA LEU A 69 0.24 -8.17 5.19
C LEU A 69 1.72 -7.91 4.88
N ILE A 70 2.61 -8.76 5.41
CA ILE A 70 4.04 -8.73 5.12
C ILE A 70 4.47 -10.06 4.54
N THR A 71 5.08 -10.02 3.36
CA THR A 71 5.72 -11.19 2.75
C THR A 71 7.23 -10.99 2.62
N VAL A 72 7.97 -12.08 2.79
CA VAL A 72 9.42 -12.14 2.54
C VAL A 72 9.70 -13.36 1.66
N LYS A 73 10.23 -13.14 0.44
CA LYS A 73 10.47 -14.18 -0.56
C LYS A 73 9.24 -15.06 -0.74
N ASP A 74 8.09 -14.42 -0.99
CA ASP A 74 6.77 -15.02 -1.17
C ASP A 74 6.17 -15.73 0.05
N LYS A 75 6.87 -15.78 1.19
CA LYS A 75 6.35 -16.34 2.44
C LYS A 75 5.67 -15.26 3.27
N VAL A 76 4.45 -15.52 3.71
CA VAL A 76 3.74 -14.66 4.67
C VAL A 76 4.44 -14.77 6.04
N ILE A 77 4.93 -13.64 6.55
CA ILE A 77 5.55 -13.57 7.89
C ILE A 77 4.70 -12.79 8.91
N TYR A 78 3.71 -12.05 8.41
CA TYR A 78 2.73 -11.32 9.22
C TYR A 78 1.45 -11.16 8.41
N LYS A 79 0.32 -11.37 9.07
CA LYS A 79 -1.00 -11.07 8.50
C LYS A 79 -1.93 -10.53 9.58
N LYS A 80 -2.68 -9.50 9.23
CA LYS A 80 -3.73 -8.90 10.05
C LYS A 80 -4.88 -8.47 9.16
N TYR A 81 -5.75 -9.44 8.90
CA TYR A 81 -6.95 -9.23 8.08
C TYR A 81 -8.07 -8.55 8.89
N MET A 82 -9.10 -8.12 8.18
CA MET A 82 -10.28 -7.47 8.75
C MET A 82 -11.16 -8.49 9.50
N LYS A 83 -11.76 -8.10 10.63
CA LYS A 83 -12.63 -8.99 11.42
C LYS A 83 -13.78 -9.50 10.54
N GLN A 84 -13.88 -10.83 10.41
CA GLN A 84 -14.78 -11.50 9.45
C GLN A 84 -16.25 -11.12 9.59
N GLU A 85 -16.76 -11.06 10.83
CA GLU A 85 -18.14 -10.62 11.11
C GLU A 85 -18.39 -9.18 10.64
N SER A 86 -17.42 -8.29 10.87
CA SER A 86 -17.51 -6.88 10.45
C SER A 86 -17.37 -6.71 8.94
N VAL A 87 -16.58 -7.58 8.27
CA VAL A 87 -16.54 -7.66 6.80
C VAL A 87 -17.89 -8.11 6.25
N GLN A 88 -18.51 -9.12 6.86
CA GLN A 88 -19.84 -9.58 6.44
C GLN A 88 -20.88 -8.45 6.58
N ASP A 89 -20.90 -7.74 7.72
CA ASP A 89 -21.83 -6.63 7.95
C ASP A 89 -21.63 -5.46 6.97
N ILE A 90 -20.39 -5.03 6.72
CA ILE A 90 -20.13 -3.91 5.78
C ILE A 90 -20.40 -4.30 4.33
N VAL A 91 -20.11 -5.54 3.94
CA VAL A 91 -20.42 -6.04 2.59
C VAL A 91 -21.92 -6.14 2.38
N GLN A 92 -22.67 -6.62 3.37
CA GLN A 92 -24.14 -6.60 3.31
C GLN A 92 -24.67 -5.18 3.16
N TYR A 93 -24.12 -4.22 3.92
CA TYR A 93 -24.47 -2.82 3.76
C TYR A 93 -24.18 -2.31 2.33
N PHE A 94 -23.07 -2.70 1.72
CA PHE A 94 -22.78 -2.33 0.33
C PHE A 94 -23.79 -2.92 -0.67
N GLU A 95 -24.18 -4.19 -0.49
CA GLU A 95 -25.19 -4.83 -1.33
C GLU A 95 -26.57 -4.18 -1.17
N GLU A 96 -26.98 -3.79 0.05
CA GLU A 96 -28.27 -3.14 0.32
C GLU A 96 -28.36 -1.70 -0.21
N ASN A 97 -27.22 -1.07 -0.49
CA ASN A 97 -27.14 0.35 -0.89
C ASN A 97 -26.54 0.54 -2.29
N ASP A 98 -26.43 -0.53 -3.08
CA ASP A 98 -25.85 -0.52 -4.44
C ASP A 98 -24.46 0.15 -4.51
N ILE A 99 -23.62 -0.07 -3.48
CA ILE A 99 -22.27 0.47 -3.41
C ILE A 99 -21.33 -0.47 -4.18
N PRO A 100 -20.66 -0.02 -5.25
CA PRO A 100 -19.65 -0.81 -5.93
C PRO A 100 -18.46 -1.10 -5.02
N TYR A 101 -17.99 -2.35 -4.96
CA TYR A 101 -16.80 -2.70 -4.18
C TYR A 101 -16.01 -3.88 -4.76
N CYS A 102 -14.76 -3.98 -4.29
CA CYS A 102 -13.82 -5.06 -4.53
C CYS A 102 -13.20 -5.52 -3.19
N LEU A 103 -13.01 -6.81 -3.03
CA LEU A 103 -12.40 -7.44 -1.86
C LEU A 103 -11.03 -7.99 -2.25
N HIS A 104 -10.02 -7.68 -1.45
CA HIS A 104 -8.66 -8.14 -1.64
C HIS A 104 -8.32 -9.19 -0.58
N MET A 105 -8.15 -10.42 -1.05
CA MET A 105 -7.68 -11.55 -0.25
C MET A 105 -6.17 -11.70 -0.39
N LEU A 106 -5.60 -12.81 0.09
CA LEU A 106 -4.15 -13.02 0.12
C LEU A 106 -3.45 -12.70 -1.20
N ASP A 107 -3.92 -13.27 -2.31
CA ASP A 107 -3.32 -13.09 -3.63
C ASP A 107 -4.34 -12.98 -4.76
N LYS A 108 -5.60 -12.75 -4.42
CA LYS A 108 -6.70 -12.56 -5.37
C LYS A 108 -7.57 -11.37 -5.00
N SER A 109 -8.10 -10.71 -6.02
CA SER A 109 -9.08 -9.65 -5.92
C SER A 109 -10.39 -10.11 -6.56
N VAL A 110 -11.50 -9.99 -5.84
CA VAL A 110 -12.84 -10.29 -6.34
C VAL A 110 -13.72 -9.05 -6.21
N GLY A 111 -14.67 -8.83 -7.10
CA GLY A 111 -15.53 -7.66 -7.01
C GLY A 111 -16.78 -7.79 -7.86
N LYS A 112 -17.70 -6.84 -7.71
CA LYS A 112 -18.95 -6.79 -8.45
C LYS A 112 -18.70 -6.24 -9.86
N THR A 113 -18.15 -7.08 -10.74
CA THR A 113 -17.67 -6.70 -12.08
C THR A 113 -18.76 -6.23 -13.03
N GLU A 114 -20.03 -6.37 -12.65
CA GLU A 114 -21.18 -5.73 -13.30
C GLU A 114 -21.18 -4.21 -13.16
N TYR A 115 -20.62 -3.66 -12.07
CA TYR A 115 -20.57 -2.22 -11.86
C TYR A 115 -19.48 -1.57 -12.71
N GLN A 116 -19.83 -0.47 -13.37
CA GLN A 116 -18.91 0.31 -14.19
C GLN A 116 -17.71 0.81 -13.38
N TRP A 117 -17.92 1.25 -12.13
CA TRP A 117 -16.85 1.70 -11.25
C TRP A 117 -15.80 0.62 -11.00
N VAL A 118 -16.20 -0.64 -10.79
CA VAL A 118 -15.26 -1.76 -10.56
C VAL A 118 -14.41 -2.02 -11.81
N LYS A 119 -14.99 -1.90 -13.01
CA LYS A 119 -14.25 -2.02 -14.28
C LYS A 119 -13.25 -0.89 -14.46
N GLU A 120 -13.64 0.34 -14.18
CA GLU A 120 -12.77 1.51 -14.26
C GLU A 120 -11.64 1.45 -13.23
N PHE A 121 -11.94 1.03 -11.99
CA PHE A 121 -10.95 0.79 -10.94
C PHE A 121 -9.92 -0.27 -11.39
N SER A 122 -10.41 -1.41 -11.89
CA SER A 122 -9.60 -2.50 -12.45
C SER A 122 -8.65 -2.00 -13.55
N MET A 123 -9.17 -1.29 -14.56
CA MET A 123 -8.37 -0.75 -15.67
C MET A 123 -7.35 0.28 -15.18
N LYS A 124 -7.79 1.21 -14.33
CA LYS A 124 -6.94 2.27 -13.81
C LYS A 124 -5.74 1.70 -13.07
N TYR A 125 -5.94 0.80 -12.11
CA TYR A 125 -4.85 0.19 -11.34
C TYR A 125 -4.18 -1.01 -12.03
N ASN A 126 -4.48 -1.27 -13.30
CA ASN A 126 -3.97 -2.41 -14.05
C ASN A 126 -4.08 -3.73 -13.24
N MET A 127 -5.24 -3.93 -12.61
CA MET A 127 -5.46 -5.00 -11.66
C MET A 127 -6.56 -5.92 -12.17
N LYS A 128 -6.26 -7.21 -12.29
CA LYS A 128 -7.27 -8.25 -12.49
C LYS A 128 -8.20 -8.34 -11.29
N ILE A 129 -9.49 -8.08 -11.51
CA ILE A 129 -10.58 -8.31 -10.56
C ILE A 129 -11.46 -9.41 -11.11
N GLU A 130 -11.57 -10.51 -10.36
CA GLU A 130 -12.46 -11.60 -10.71
C GLU A 130 -13.90 -11.29 -10.27
N LYS A 131 -14.88 -11.87 -10.95
CA LYS A 131 -16.27 -11.70 -10.56
C LYS A 131 -16.47 -12.28 -9.14
N LEU A 132 -17.10 -11.51 -8.26
CA LEU A 132 -17.53 -12.00 -6.96
C LEU A 132 -18.69 -12.97 -7.16
N GLU A 133 -18.46 -14.24 -6.84
CA GLU A 133 -19.50 -15.27 -6.92
C GLU A 133 -20.40 -15.25 -5.68
N ASP A 134 -21.69 -15.56 -5.86
CA ASP A 134 -22.67 -15.61 -4.77
C ASP A 134 -22.25 -16.56 -3.65
N VAL A 135 -21.55 -17.65 -3.98
CA VAL A 135 -21.04 -18.60 -2.98
C VAL A 135 -19.99 -17.96 -2.08
N VAL A 136 -19.13 -17.10 -2.63
CA VAL A 136 -18.12 -16.35 -1.87
C VAL A 136 -18.81 -15.32 -1.01
N LEU A 137 -19.77 -14.57 -1.57
CA LEU A 137 -20.54 -13.57 -0.84
C LEU A 137 -21.29 -14.17 0.37
N LYS A 138 -22.01 -15.28 0.18
CA LYS A 138 -22.72 -16.00 1.24
C LYS A 138 -21.80 -16.57 2.32
N ASN A 139 -20.53 -16.79 2.01
CA ASN A 139 -19.55 -17.36 2.92
C ASN A 139 -18.42 -16.38 3.26
N ILE A 140 -18.64 -15.06 3.13
CA ILE A 140 -17.55 -14.09 3.18
C ILE A 140 -16.79 -14.12 4.51
N SER A 141 -17.48 -14.46 5.60
CA SER A 141 -16.89 -14.65 6.94
C SER A 141 -15.86 -15.78 7.03
N LYS A 142 -15.76 -16.66 6.02
CA LYS A 142 -14.73 -17.71 5.96
C LYS A 142 -13.43 -17.25 5.29
N TYR A 143 -13.40 -16.06 4.69
CA TYR A 143 -12.25 -15.57 3.93
C TYR A 143 -11.43 -14.55 4.72
N GLU A 144 -10.11 -14.58 4.53
CA GLU A 144 -9.19 -13.57 5.02
C GLU A 144 -9.19 -12.37 4.05
N VAL A 145 -9.99 -11.35 4.36
CA VAL A 145 -10.04 -10.09 3.60
C VAL A 145 -9.10 -9.08 4.24
N PHE A 146 -8.11 -8.62 3.48
CA PHE A 146 -7.09 -7.69 3.96
C PHE A 146 -7.45 -6.24 3.69
N GLN A 147 -8.17 -5.99 2.60
CA GLN A 147 -8.55 -4.67 2.14
C GLN A 147 -9.85 -4.75 1.32
N ILE A 148 -10.63 -3.68 1.34
CA ILE A 148 -11.79 -3.46 0.49
C ILE A 148 -11.60 -2.12 -0.21
N ASN A 149 -11.85 -2.09 -1.51
CA ASN A 149 -11.99 -0.87 -2.28
C ASN A 149 -13.45 -0.64 -2.60
N ALA A 150 -14.02 0.52 -2.23
CA ALA A 150 -15.45 0.79 -2.42
C ALA A 150 -15.71 2.21 -2.95
N ASN A 151 -16.78 2.38 -3.73
CA ASN A 151 -17.26 3.69 -4.19
C ASN A 151 -18.41 4.20 -3.33
N ILE A 152 -18.11 5.05 -2.36
CA ILE A 152 -19.08 5.54 -1.38
C ILE A 152 -19.44 6.98 -1.70
N LYS A 153 -20.56 7.18 -2.40
CA LYS A 153 -21.06 8.51 -2.78
C LYS A 153 -21.49 9.32 -1.55
N SER A 154 -20.98 10.53 -1.39
CA SER A 154 -20.95 11.21 -0.09
C SER A 154 -22.26 11.92 0.30
N LYS A 155 -22.92 11.39 1.33
CA LYS A 155 -23.72 12.11 2.35
C LYS A 155 -23.57 11.48 3.74
N ASP A 156 -23.28 10.18 3.79
CA ASP A 156 -23.23 9.40 5.04
C ASP A 156 -21.86 8.77 5.35
N ILE A 157 -20.77 9.13 4.63
CA ILE A 157 -19.44 8.54 4.87
C ILE A 157 -19.01 8.64 6.34
N SER A 158 -19.26 9.78 7.00
CA SER A 158 -18.95 9.94 8.42
C SER A 158 -19.74 8.99 9.32
N LYS A 159 -20.98 8.64 8.97
CA LYS A 159 -21.78 7.66 9.71
C LYS A 159 -21.26 6.24 9.49
N ILE A 160 -20.88 5.91 8.26
CA ILE A 160 -20.28 4.61 7.90
C ILE A 160 -18.96 4.45 8.65
N MET A 161 -18.06 5.43 8.58
CA MET A 161 -16.78 5.42 9.31
C MET A 161 -16.97 5.30 10.82
N LYS A 162 -18.00 5.96 11.40
CA LYS A 162 -18.32 5.83 12.83
C LYS A 162 -18.85 4.44 13.18
N LYS A 163 -19.74 3.85 12.36
CA LYS A 163 -20.28 2.49 12.57
C LYS A 163 -19.17 1.43 12.45
N TYR A 164 -18.28 1.59 11.48
CA TYR A 164 -17.20 0.67 11.16
C TYR A 164 -15.84 1.19 11.63
N SER A 165 -15.76 1.75 12.84
CA SER A 165 -14.53 2.36 13.37
C SER A 165 -13.38 1.36 13.60
N ILE A 166 -13.68 0.07 13.58
CA ILE A 166 -12.67 -1.01 13.55
C ILE A 166 -11.89 -1.04 12.23
N PHE A 167 -12.39 -0.36 11.19
CA PHE A 167 -11.71 -0.17 9.91
C PHE A 167 -11.25 1.28 9.75
N LYS A 168 -10.10 1.44 9.09
CA LYS A 168 -9.64 2.73 8.59
C LYS A 168 -10.16 2.90 7.17
N PHE A 169 -10.67 4.09 6.87
CA PHE A 169 -11.11 4.50 5.53
C PHE A 169 -10.14 5.58 5.05
N VAL A 170 -9.51 5.36 3.91
CA VAL A 170 -8.60 6.32 3.28
C VAL A 170 -9.15 6.61 1.89
N GLU A 171 -9.48 7.88 1.62
CA GLU A 171 -9.94 8.27 0.29
C GLU A 171 -8.80 8.16 -0.72
N LEU A 172 -9.12 7.61 -1.90
CA LEU A 172 -8.18 7.45 -2.99
C LEU A 172 -7.97 8.81 -3.68
N VAL A 173 -6.71 9.21 -3.79
CA VAL A 173 -6.31 10.52 -4.33
C VAL A 173 -6.78 10.73 -5.77
N ASP A 174 -6.82 9.66 -6.55
CA ASP A 174 -7.07 9.69 -8.00
C ASP A 174 -8.44 9.10 -8.39
N ILE A 175 -9.25 8.65 -7.42
CA ILE A 175 -10.62 8.16 -7.66
C ILE A 175 -11.57 8.83 -6.69
N LYS A 176 -12.34 9.79 -7.21
CA LYS A 176 -13.36 10.51 -6.46
C LYS A 176 -14.32 9.53 -5.78
N GLU A 177 -14.56 9.72 -4.49
CA GLU A 177 -15.45 8.88 -3.67
C GLU A 177 -15.04 7.40 -3.65
N GLY A 178 -13.79 7.09 -4.00
CA GLY A 178 -13.18 5.78 -3.85
C GLY A 178 -12.46 5.70 -2.51
N TYR A 179 -12.63 4.62 -1.77
CA TYR A 179 -12.00 4.43 -0.47
C TYR A 179 -11.23 3.12 -0.41
N ASP A 180 -10.01 3.17 0.13
CA ASP A 180 -9.31 2.03 0.73
C ASP A 180 -9.86 1.81 2.15
N ILE A 181 -10.34 0.59 2.41
CA ILE A 181 -10.88 0.20 3.71
C ILE A 181 -10.10 -1.02 4.21
N PHE A 182 -9.52 -0.93 5.39
CA PHE A 182 -8.69 -2.00 5.95
C PHE A 182 -8.71 -1.98 7.48
N ASN A 183 -8.06 -2.94 8.12
CA ASN A 183 -8.02 -3.04 9.58
C ASN A 183 -7.41 -1.76 10.21
N SER A 184 -8.12 -1.11 11.14
CA SER A 184 -7.72 0.18 11.73
C SER A 184 -6.41 0.14 12.52
N GLU A 185 -5.99 -1.05 12.97
CA GLU A 185 -4.75 -1.25 13.69
C GLU A 185 -3.53 -1.42 12.74
N CYS A 186 -3.75 -1.35 11.43
CA CYS A 186 -2.71 -1.48 10.41
C CYS A 186 -2.36 -0.12 9.79
N ASN A 187 -1.08 0.13 9.61
CA ASN A 187 -0.54 1.17 8.74
C ASN A 187 0.89 0.75 8.31
N LYS A 188 1.52 1.47 7.39
CA LYS A 188 2.88 1.15 6.94
C LYS A 188 3.90 1.19 8.10
N GLY A 189 3.76 2.13 9.02
CA GLY A 189 4.59 2.25 10.22
C GLY A 189 4.51 1.04 11.15
N SER A 190 3.31 0.58 11.49
CA SER A 190 3.13 -0.57 12.39
C SER A 190 3.69 -1.87 11.79
N ALA A 191 3.64 -2.04 10.48
CA ALA A 191 4.31 -3.13 9.78
C ALA A 191 5.84 -3.01 9.81
N ILE A 192 6.40 -1.81 9.60
CA ILE A 192 7.84 -1.57 9.70
C ILE A 192 8.32 -1.83 11.13
N LYS A 193 7.59 -1.36 12.13
CA LYS A 193 7.84 -1.64 13.55
C LYS A 193 7.88 -3.13 13.84
N TYR A 194 6.94 -3.91 13.30
CA TYR A 194 6.95 -5.36 13.42
C TYR A 194 8.22 -5.98 12.82
N ILE A 195 8.63 -5.54 11.62
CA ILE A 195 9.88 -6.00 10.97
C ILE A 195 11.10 -5.65 11.82
N ARG A 196 11.21 -4.41 12.31
CA ARG A 196 12.32 -3.96 13.17
C ARG A 196 12.43 -4.83 14.42
N ASN A 197 11.32 -5.06 15.11
CA ASN A 197 11.27 -5.88 16.33
C ASN A 197 11.60 -7.35 16.06
N SER A 198 11.17 -7.88 14.91
CA SER A 198 11.45 -9.27 14.53
C SER A 198 12.92 -9.52 14.21
N ILE A 199 13.60 -8.53 13.60
CA ILE A 199 15.03 -8.62 13.28
C ILE A 199 15.91 -8.32 14.50
N ASN A 200 15.51 -7.34 15.31
CA ASN A 200 16.18 -6.93 16.55
C ASN A 200 17.71 -6.70 16.42
N ASP A 201 18.17 -6.14 15.29
CA ASP A 201 19.58 -5.80 15.05
C ASP A 201 19.77 -4.27 15.07
N LYS A 202 20.37 -3.77 16.15
CA LYS A 202 20.63 -2.34 16.36
C LYS A 202 21.65 -1.76 15.36
N ASN A 203 22.35 -2.59 14.60
CA ASN A 203 23.31 -2.15 13.59
C ASN A 203 22.68 -1.88 12.21
N ILE A 204 21.37 -2.10 12.08
CA ILE A 204 20.61 -1.76 10.88
C ILE A 204 20.09 -0.33 11.01
N LYS A 205 20.39 0.50 10.01
CA LYS A 205 19.70 1.78 9.80
C LYS A 205 18.56 1.61 8.82
N TYR A 206 17.40 2.12 9.19
CA TYR A 206 16.20 2.03 8.38
C TYR A 206 15.92 3.36 7.71
N TYR A 207 15.52 3.30 6.45
CA TYR A 207 15.16 4.45 5.64
C TYR A 207 13.76 4.27 5.08
N ALA A 208 13.04 5.37 4.89
CA ALA A 208 11.74 5.38 4.21
C ALA A 208 11.72 6.42 3.09
N PHE A 209 11.07 6.08 1.99
CA PHE A 209 10.75 6.98 0.88
C PHE A 209 9.24 6.97 0.67
N GLY A 210 8.64 8.14 0.57
CA GLY A 210 7.19 8.26 0.38
C GLY A 210 6.77 9.61 -0.18
N ASP A 211 5.50 9.71 -0.55
CA ASP A 211 4.89 10.92 -1.10
C ASP A 211 3.51 11.22 -0.49
N GLY A 212 2.81 10.21 0.07
CA GLY A 212 1.42 10.31 0.50
C GLY A 212 1.21 10.43 2.02
N PHE A 213 -0.02 10.71 2.42
CA PHE A 213 -0.40 10.77 3.85
C PHE A 213 -0.25 9.41 4.56
N ASN A 214 -0.41 8.30 3.85
CA ASN A 214 -0.22 6.96 4.42
C ASN A 214 1.25 6.59 4.66
N ASP A 215 2.20 7.47 4.32
CA ASP A 215 3.63 7.34 4.63
C ASP A 215 4.04 8.03 5.93
N LEU A 216 3.16 8.85 6.52
CA LEU A 216 3.44 9.59 7.75
C LEU A 216 3.85 8.64 8.88
N GLU A 217 3.07 7.60 9.14
CA GLU A 217 3.37 6.63 10.19
C GLU A 217 4.64 5.82 9.88
N MET A 218 4.99 5.66 8.60
CA MET A 218 6.24 5.01 8.21
C MET A 218 7.46 5.88 8.54
N PHE A 219 7.37 7.20 8.41
CA PHE A 219 8.48 8.13 8.71
C PHE A 219 8.83 8.16 10.20
N GLU A 220 7.84 7.95 11.08
CA GLU A 220 8.03 7.89 12.52
C GLU A 220 8.78 6.63 13.00
N GLU A 221 8.85 5.58 12.17
CA GLU A 221 9.41 4.27 12.55
C GLU A 221 10.79 3.99 11.91
N VAL A 222 11.32 4.92 11.10
CA VAL A 222 12.64 4.80 10.44
C VAL A 222 13.67 5.76 11.03
N ASP A 223 14.96 5.52 10.75
CA ASP A 223 16.06 6.38 11.20
C ASP A 223 16.25 7.60 10.30
N TYR A 224 15.86 7.50 9.02
CA TYR A 224 15.96 8.57 8.02
C TYR A 224 14.79 8.49 7.03
N SER A 225 14.12 9.60 6.82
CA SER A 225 12.93 9.70 6.01
C SER A 225 13.13 10.66 4.83
N VAL A 226 12.63 10.26 3.65
CA VAL A 226 12.76 11.01 2.41
C VAL A 226 11.39 11.23 1.78
N ALA A 227 10.94 12.48 1.76
CA ALA A 227 9.73 12.84 1.02
C ALA A 227 10.07 13.15 -0.45
N MET A 228 9.28 12.61 -1.37
CA MET A 228 9.38 12.91 -2.79
C MET A 228 8.99 14.37 -3.08
N GLY A 229 9.56 14.97 -4.13
CA GLY A 229 9.25 16.35 -4.52
C GLY A 229 7.79 16.56 -4.92
N ASN A 230 7.12 15.51 -5.39
CA ASN A 230 5.68 15.46 -5.65
C ASN A 230 4.82 15.09 -4.42
N GLY A 231 5.43 14.83 -3.27
CA GLY A 231 4.71 14.44 -2.07
C GLY A 231 3.92 15.58 -1.42
N CYS A 232 3.01 15.21 -0.52
CA CYS A 232 2.19 16.17 0.20
C CYS A 232 3.03 17.03 1.16
N ASP A 233 2.58 18.25 1.41
CA ASP A 233 3.31 19.20 2.29
C ASP A 233 3.46 18.68 3.71
N GLU A 234 2.49 17.91 4.21
CA GLU A 234 2.54 17.35 5.55
C GLU A 234 3.65 16.32 5.73
N LEU A 235 3.90 15.51 4.69
CA LEU A 235 4.97 14.53 4.69
C LEU A 235 6.33 15.21 4.54
N LYS A 236 6.45 16.18 3.63
CA LYS A 236 7.67 16.98 3.43
C LYS A 236 8.14 17.69 4.68
N LYS A 237 7.21 18.27 5.46
CA LYS A 237 7.52 18.95 6.74
C LYS A 237 8.10 18.02 7.80
N ARG A 238 7.85 16.71 7.71
CA ARG A 238 8.34 15.70 8.66
C ARG A 238 9.55 14.93 8.15
N ALA A 239 9.93 15.11 6.89
CA ALA A 239 11.03 14.38 6.27
C ALA A 239 12.39 14.93 6.71
N ASP A 240 13.38 14.05 6.85
CA ASP A 240 14.78 14.46 7.03
C ASP A 240 15.37 15.05 5.74
N LEU A 241 14.85 14.60 4.59
CA LEU A 241 15.21 15.09 3.27
C LEU A 241 13.96 15.20 2.40
N VAL A 242 13.78 16.34 1.74
CA VAL A 242 12.88 16.45 0.59
C VAL A 242 13.73 16.31 -0.68
N THR A 243 13.40 15.33 -1.52
CA THR A 243 14.10 15.10 -2.78
C THR A 243 13.33 15.64 -3.97
N ASP A 244 13.88 15.46 -5.17
CA ASP A 244 13.25 15.90 -6.40
C ASP A 244 11.95 15.14 -6.71
N ASN A 245 11.22 15.62 -7.70
CA ASN A 245 10.02 14.96 -8.20
C ASN A 245 10.37 13.54 -8.70
N ILE A 246 9.40 12.62 -8.66
CA ILE A 246 9.53 11.31 -9.29
C ILE A 246 9.96 11.39 -10.78
N ASN A 247 9.47 12.41 -11.50
CA ASN A 247 9.83 12.65 -12.90
C ASN A 247 11.25 13.21 -13.08
N ASP A 248 11.84 13.76 -12.02
CA ASP A 248 13.18 14.37 -12.00
C ASP A 248 14.19 13.47 -11.26
N HIS A 249 13.94 12.16 -11.26
CA HIS A 249 14.81 11.14 -10.68
C HIS A 249 14.99 11.23 -9.16
N GLY A 250 14.00 11.73 -8.41
CA GLY A 250 14.08 11.94 -6.96
C GLY A 250 14.65 10.77 -6.16
N VAL A 251 14.19 9.54 -6.38
CA VAL A 251 14.74 8.35 -5.69
C VAL A 251 16.25 8.20 -5.93
N TYR A 252 16.70 8.34 -7.17
CA TYR A 252 18.13 8.23 -7.51
C TYR A 252 18.94 9.37 -6.89
N ASN A 253 18.44 10.61 -6.95
CA ASN A 253 19.14 11.79 -6.43
C ASN A 253 19.27 11.75 -4.90
N ALA A 254 18.20 11.38 -4.19
CA ALA A 254 18.23 11.17 -2.75
C ALA A 254 19.22 10.08 -2.33
N LEU A 255 19.21 8.92 -2.99
CA LEU A 255 20.13 7.83 -2.66
C LEU A 255 21.60 8.23 -2.86
N LYS A 256 21.90 9.05 -3.88
CA LYS A 256 23.23 9.67 -4.06
C LYS A 256 23.56 10.67 -2.96
N ALA A 257 22.65 11.58 -2.64
CA ALA A 257 22.85 12.59 -1.60
C ALA A 257 23.14 11.94 -0.24
N LEU A 258 22.45 10.84 0.06
CA LEU A 258 22.63 10.01 1.25
C LEU A 258 23.88 9.11 1.21
N LYS A 259 24.64 9.11 0.10
CA LYS A 259 25.80 8.24 -0.14
C LYS A 259 25.48 6.75 0.07
N ILE A 260 24.29 6.34 -0.35
CA ILE A 260 23.84 4.94 -0.33
C ILE A 260 24.24 4.25 -1.63
N ILE A 261 24.18 4.99 -2.75
CA ILE A 261 24.61 4.56 -4.09
C ILE A 261 25.71 5.47 -4.64
#